data_AF-A0AA48HI00-F1
#
_entry.id   AF-A0AA48HI00-F1
#
_cell.length_a   1.000
_cell.length_b   1.000
_cell.length_c   1.000
_cell.angle_alpha   90.00
_cell.angle_beta   90.00
_cell.angle_gamma   90.00
#
_symmetry.space_group_name_H-M   'P 1'
#
loop_
_entity.id
_entity.type
_entity.pdbx_description
1 polymer ?
#
loop_
_entity_poly.entity_id
_entity_poly.type
_entity_poly.pdbx_seq_one_letter_code
_entity_poly.pdbx_strand_id
1 'polypeptide(L)'
;MRGLSTLVFLLGVVALGYWAYHQTILTQQAERRVEQLQRDIGDARERLAILRAEWAYLNRPDRLRELADFNFERLQLLPLAPEQFGRAHQIPYPLPPEPEELLLENASGPEGGPEGELVP
;
A
#
# COMPACT_ATOMS: atom_id res chain seq x y z
N MET A 1 -53.14 16.09 -38.36
CA MET A 1 -52.36 16.48 -37.15
C MET A 1 -52.51 15.51 -35.98
N ARG A 2 -53.67 14.87 -35.76
CA ARG A 2 -53.91 13.95 -34.63
C ARG A 2 -53.07 12.65 -34.62
N GLY A 3 -52.75 12.09 -35.79
CA GLY A 3 -51.94 10.87 -35.90
C GLY A 3 -50.45 11.07 -35.60
N LEU A 4 -49.95 12.30 -35.81
CA LEU A 4 -48.54 12.62 -35.58
C LEU A 4 -48.25 12.74 -34.08
N SER A 5 -49.18 13.34 -33.33
CA SER A 5 -49.11 13.39 -31.86
C SER A 5 -49.17 12.02 -31.21
N THR A 6 -50.00 11.09 -31.71
CA THR A 6 -50.08 9.73 -31.17
C THR A 6 -48.81 8.92 -31.43
N LEU A 7 -48.19 9.11 -32.60
CA LEU A 7 -46.93 8.46 -32.93
C LEU A 7 -45.80 8.94 -32.00
N VAL A 8 -45.71 10.25 -31.76
CA VAL A 8 -44.73 10.84 -30.85
C VAL A 8 -44.95 10.36 -29.41
N PHE A 9 -46.20 10.26 -28.96
CA PHE A 9 -46.51 9.75 -27.63
C PHE A 9 -46.12 8.28 -27.46
N LEU A 10 -46.38 7.45 -28.47
CA LEU A 10 -46.02 6.03 -28.47
C LEU A 10 -44.49 5.86 -28.44
N LEU A 11 -43.77 6.65 -29.23
CA LEU A 11 -42.30 6.67 -29.22
C LEU A 11 -41.75 7.13 -27.87
N GLY A 12 -42.39 8.12 -27.24
CA GLY A 12 -42.06 8.59 -25.89
C GLY A 12 -42.22 7.51 -24.82
N VAL A 13 -43.29 6.71 -24.87
CA VAL A 13 -43.51 5.59 -23.93
C VAL A 13 -42.45 4.49 -24.12
N VAL A 14 -42.12 4.15 -25.36
CA VAL A 14 -41.06 3.17 -25.65
C VAL A 14 -39.70 3.67 -25.17
N ALA A 15 -39.39 4.94 -25.39
CA ALA A 15 -38.15 5.57 -24.91
C ALA A 15 -38.06 5.59 -23.37
N LEU A 16 -39.18 5.85 -22.67
CA LEU A 16 -39.23 5.79 -21.20
C LEU A 16 -39.05 4.37 -20.67
N GLY A 17 -39.65 3.37 -21.31
CA GLY A 17 -39.44 1.96 -20.97
C GLY A 17 -37.98 1.54 -21.14
N TYR A 18 -37.36 1.97 -22.25
CA TYR A 18 -35.93 1.75 -22.49
C TYR A 18 -35.04 2.46 -21.46
N TRP A 19 -35.34 3.72 -21.12
CA TRP A 19 -34.57 4.50 -20.15
C TRP A 19 -34.66 3.93 -18.72
N ALA A 20 -35.85 3.49 -18.30
CA ALA A 20 -36.05 2.85 -17.01
C ALA A 20 -35.25 1.53 -16.89
N TYR A 21 -35.17 0.76 -17.96
CA TYR A 21 -34.34 -0.45 -18.00
C TYR A 21 -32.84 -0.11 -17.93
N HIS A 22 -32.40 0.95 -18.64
CA HIS A 22 -31.00 1.34 -18.70
C HIS A 22 -30.42 1.84 -17.37
N GLN A 23 -31.22 2.53 -16.54
CA GLN A 23 -30.79 3.03 -15.22
C GLN A 23 -30.30 1.92 -14.28
N THR A 24 -30.75 0.69 -14.49
CA THR A 24 -30.41 -0.44 -13.62
C THR A 24 -28.97 -0.93 -13.79
N ILE A 25 -28.24 -0.46 -14.81
CA ILE A 25 -26.92 -1.01 -15.16
C ILE A 25 -25.78 -0.49 -14.27
N LEU A 26 -25.90 0.73 -13.74
CA LEU A 26 -24.81 1.34 -12.95
C LEU A 26 -24.81 0.92 -11.48
N THR A 27 -25.97 0.57 -10.91
CA THR A 27 -26.07 0.16 -9.49
C THR A 27 -25.56 -1.26 -9.26
N GLN A 28 -25.86 -2.19 -10.17
CA GLN A 28 -25.41 -3.59 -10.04
C GLN A 28 -23.89 -3.75 -10.19
N GLN A 29 -23.21 -2.84 -10.90
CA GLN A 29 -21.76 -2.93 -11.07
C GLN A 29 -21.00 -2.54 -9.80
N ALA A 30 -21.50 -1.57 -9.05
CA ALA A 30 -20.93 -1.17 -7.77
C ALA A 30 -21.08 -2.29 -6.73
N GLU A 31 -22.25 -2.93 -6.65
CA GLU A 31 -22.49 -4.06 -5.76
C GLU A 31 -21.56 -5.24 -6.05
N ARG A 32 -21.47 -5.65 -7.32
CA ARG A 32 -20.57 -6.75 -7.73
C ARG A 32 -19.10 -6.47 -7.40
N ARG A 33 -18.66 -5.21 -7.54
CA ARG A 33 -17.28 -4.81 -7.21
C ARG A 33 -17.01 -4.85 -5.70
N VAL A 34 -17.98 -4.46 -4.87
CA VAL A 34 -17.86 -4.57 -3.41
C VAL A 34 -17.80 -6.04 -2.99
N GLU A 35 -18.67 -6.89 -3.52
CA GLU A 35 -18.66 -8.33 -3.24
C GLU A 35 -17.36 -9.02 -3.67
N GLN A 36 -16.79 -8.61 -4.81
CA GLN A 36 -15.50 -9.12 -5.25
C GLN A 36 -14.38 -8.68 -4.32
N LEU A 37 -14.33 -7.39 -3.96
CA LEU A 37 -13.31 -6.88 -3.06
C LEU A 37 -13.38 -7.50 -1.66
N GLN A 38 -14.59 -7.74 -1.14
CA GLN A 38 -14.78 -8.43 0.14
C GLN A 38 -14.25 -9.86 0.11
N ARG A 39 -14.44 -10.58 -1.00
CA ARG A 39 -13.87 -11.91 -1.20
C ARG A 39 -12.34 -11.86 -1.23
N ASP A 40 -11.77 -10.93 -2.00
CA ASP A 40 -10.31 -10.77 -2.09
C ASP A 40 -9.68 -10.43 -0.72
N ILE A 41 -10.36 -9.60 0.09
CA ILE A 41 -9.94 -9.29 1.47
C ILE A 41 -10.00 -10.55 2.36
N GLY A 42 -11.03 -11.38 2.20
CA GLY A 42 -11.16 -12.66 2.91
C GLY A 42 -9.96 -13.56 2.63
N ASP A 43 -9.68 -13.80 1.36
CA ASP A 43 -8.57 -14.65 0.91
C ASP A 43 -7.21 -14.11 1.38
N ALA A 44 -7.01 -12.78 1.33
CA ALA A 44 -5.78 -12.16 1.81
C ALA A 44 -5.60 -12.33 3.33
N ARG A 45 -6.68 -12.24 4.12
CA ARG A 45 -6.66 -12.45 5.57
C ARG A 45 -6.35 -13.88 5.94
N GLU A 46 -6.86 -14.86 5.21
CA GLU A 46 -6.54 -16.27 5.41
C GLU A 46 -5.05 -16.53 5.20
N ARG A 47 -4.48 -16.02 4.10
CA ARG A 47 -3.03 -16.12 3.83
C ARG A 47 -2.19 -15.47 4.94
N LEU A 48 -2.61 -14.31 5.44
CA LEU A 48 -1.95 -13.65 6.57
C LEU A 48 -2.04 -14.46 7.86
N ALA A 49 -3.16 -15.15 8.10
CA ALA A 49 -3.30 -16.02 9.27
C ALA A 49 -2.31 -17.18 9.23
N ILE A 50 -2.17 -17.82 8.06
CA ILE A 50 -1.21 -18.91 7.83
C ILE A 50 0.22 -18.40 8.04
N LEU A 51 0.60 -17.29 7.38
CA LEU A 51 1.94 -16.71 7.50
C LEU A 51 2.29 -16.30 8.95
N ARG A 52 1.32 -15.77 9.69
CA ARG A 52 1.51 -15.46 11.12
C ARG A 52 1.71 -16.71 11.96
N ALA A 53 0.98 -17.78 11.66
CA ALA A 53 1.16 -19.07 12.34
C ALA A 53 2.55 -19.67 12.05
N GLU A 54 2.99 -19.62 10.79
CA GLU A 54 4.34 -20.05 10.40
C GLU A 54 5.43 -19.21 11.07
N TRP A 55 5.26 -17.88 11.10
CA TRP A 55 6.19 -17.00 11.80
C TRP A 55 6.24 -17.30 13.29
N ALA A 56 5.09 -17.51 13.94
CA ALA A 56 5.03 -17.87 15.35
C ALA A 56 5.70 -19.21 15.62
N TYR A 57 5.55 -20.18 14.71
CA TYR A 57 6.20 -21.48 14.80
C TYR A 57 7.73 -21.38 14.62
N LEU A 58 8.20 -20.60 13.65
CA LEU A 58 9.63 -20.38 13.40
C LEU A 58 10.29 -19.58 14.52
N ASN A 59 9.59 -18.60 15.10
CA ASN A 59 10.11 -17.76 16.19
C ASN A 59 9.83 -18.32 17.59
N ARG A 60 9.42 -19.58 17.71
CA ARG A 60 9.24 -20.20 19.03
C ARG A 60 10.60 -20.21 19.76
N PRO A 61 10.72 -19.54 20.92
CA PRO A 61 12.01 -19.31 21.57
C PRO A 61 12.71 -20.61 21.96
N ASP A 62 11.95 -21.63 22.36
CA ASP A 62 12.50 -22.94 22.72
C ASP A 62 13.23 -23.60 21.54
N ARG A 63 12.63 -23.54 20.34
CA ARG A 63 13.24 -24.07 19.11
C ARG A 63 14.45 -23.26 18.68
N LEU A 64 14.39 -21.93 18.81
CA LEU A 64 15.52 -21.06 18.49
C LEU A 64 16.71 -21.33 19.42
N ARG A 65 16.46 -21.56 20.73
CA ARG A 65 17.50 -21.96 21.68
C ARG A 65 18.13 -23.29 21.28
N GLU A 66 17.30 -24.31 21.02
CA GLU A 66 17.78 -25.62 20.59
C GLU A 66 18.64 -25.53 19.32
N LEU A 67 18.21 -24.77 18.31
CA LEU A 67 18.99 -24.55 17.07
C LEU A 67 20.29 -23.77 17.31
N ALA A 68 20.29 -22.79 18.21
CA ALA A 68 21.49 -22.03 18.58
C ALA A 68 22.49 -22.92 19.33
N ASP A 69 22.01 -23.77 20.24
CA ASP A 69 22.83 -24.74 20.97
C ASP A 69 23.44 -25.77 20.01
N PHE A 70 22.66 -26.32 19.07
CA PHE A 70 23.17 -27.25 18.06
C PHE A 70 24.23 -26.63 17.14
N ASN A 71 24.14 -25.33 16.84
CA ASN A 71 25.07 -24.63 15.97
C ASN A 71 26.08 -23.77 16.75
N PHE A 72 26.29 -24.07 18.03
CA PHE A 72 27.10 -23.26 18.94
C PHE A 72 28.54 -23.07 18.44
N GLU A 73 29.15 -24.08 17.81
CA GLU A 73 30.51 -23.97 17.25
C GLU A 73 30.68 -22.80 16.27
N ARG A 74 29.61 -22.47 15.52
CA ARG A 74 29.63 -21.41 14.51
C ARG A 74 29.07 -20.09 15.03
N LEU A 75 28.01 -20.14 15.82
CA LEU A 75 27.28 -18.95 16.27
C LEU A 75 27.85 -18.38 17.58
N GLN A 76 28.42 -19.21 18.45
CA GLN A 76 28.97 -18.83 19.75
C GLN A 76 28.00 -17.95 20.58
N LEU A 77 26.70 -18.18 20.41
CA LEU A 77 25.66 -17.41 21.09
C LEU A 77 25.42 -18.01 22.46
N LEU A 78 25.56 -17.18 23.50
CA LEU A 78 25.20 -17.51 24.87
C LEU A 78 23.78 -17.00 25.17
N PRO A 79 23.01 -17.70 26.02
CA PRO A 79 21.69 -17.24 26.41
C PRO A 79 21.78 -15.87 27.06
N LEU A 80 20.99 -14.91 26.55
CA LEU A 80 20.89 -13.58 27.12
C LEU A 80 20.23 -13.65 28.50
N ALA A 81 20.94 -13.15 29.51
CA ALA A 81 20.41 -13.03 30.85
C ALA A 81 19.39 -11.87 30.91
N PRO A 82 18.30 -11.96 31.71
CA PRO A 82 17.28 -10.91 31.81
C PRO A 82 17.85 -9.51 32.10
N GLU A 83 18.99 -9.46 32.80
CA GLU A 83 19.69 -8.23 33.20
C GLU A 83 20.40 -7.54 32.02
N GLN A 84 20.59 -8.24 30.89
CA GLN A 84 21.24 -7.73 29.68
C GLN A 84 20.25 -7.02 28.75
N PHE A 85 18.94 -7.16 28.96
CA PHE A 85 17.94 -6.40 28.21
C PHE A 85 17.91 -4.96 28.72
N GLY A 86 18.39 -4.03 27.88
CA GLY A 86 18.31 -2.59 28.15
C GLY A 86 16.86 -2.14 28.29
N ARG A 87 16.60 -1.20 29.20
CA ARG A 87 15.26 -0.60 29.36
C ARG A 87 14.97 0.33 28.19
N ALA A 88 13.74 0.38 27.70
CA ALA A 88 13.36 1.16 26.51
C ALA A 88 13.88 2.62 26.48
N HIS A 89 13.96 3.29 27.63
CA HIS A 89 14.53 4.65 27.76
C HIS A 89 16.06 4.77 27.53
N GLN A 90 16.78 3.65 27.38
CA GLN A 90 18.23 3.61 27.15
C GLN A 90 18.56 3.50 25.65
N ILE A 91 17.56 3.41 24.77
CA ILE A 91 17.76 3.31 23.32
C ILE A 91 17.89 4.73 22.76
N PRO A 92 19.06 5.12 22.20
CA PRO A 92 19.22 6.41 21.56
C PRO A 92 18.37 6.46 20.30
N TYR A 93 17.42 7.40 20.23
CA TYR A 93 16.73 7.69 18.98
C TYR A 93 17.63 8.59 18.10
N PRO A 94 17.77 8.30 16.80
CA PRO A 94 18.45 9.21 15.89
C PRO A 94 17.74 10.56 15.90
N LEU A 95 18.51 11.65 16.02
CA LEU A 95 17.95 12.99 15.88
C LEU A 95 17.37 13.12 14.46
N PRO A 96 16.22 13.79 14.29
CA PRO A 96 15.71 14.14 12.97
C PRO A 96 16.83 14.81 12.16
N PRO A 97 17.02 14.44 10.88
CA PRO A 97 17.99 15.14 10.04
C PRO A 97 17.65 16.63 10.03
N GLU A 98 18.66 17.47 10.24
CA GLU A 98 18.47 18.91 10.11
C GLU A 98 17.99 19.21 8.69
N PRO A 99 17.08 20.19 8.51
CA PRO A 99 16.61 20.56 7.18
C PRO A 99 17.82 21.10 6.39
N GLU A 100 18.46 20.22 5.62
CA GLU A 100 19.48 20.57 4.63
C GLU A 100 18.89 21.66 3.72
N GLU A 101 19.74 22.64 3.39
CA GLU A 101 19.51 23.85 2.60
C GLU A 101 19.04 23.58 1.14
N LEU A 102 18.05 22.70 0.95
CA LEU A 102 17.41 22.30 -0.30
C LEU A 102 16.60 23.42 -0.97
N LEU A 103 16.72 24.68 -0.51
CA LEU A 103 15.96 25.81 -1.03
C LEU A 103 16.81 26.90 -1.71
N LEU A 104 18.14 26.82 -1.73
CA LEU A 104 18.97 27.88 -2.37
C LEU A 104 19.53 27.52 -3.75
N GLU A 105 19.56 26.25 -4.16
CA GLU A 105 20.11 25.84 -5.48
C GLU A 105 19.16 26.18 -6.66
N ASN A 106 17.85 26.25 -6.42
CA ASN A 106 16.86 26.31 -7.51
C ASN A 106 16.35 27.70 -7.87
N ALA A 107 16.94 28.78 -7.33
CA ALA A 107 16.43 30.15 -7.50
C ALA A 107 17.25 31.07 -8.42
N SER A 108 18.25 30.58 -9.16
CA SER A 108 18.92 31.42 -10.16
C SER A 108 19.47 30.64 -11.36
N GLY A 109 18.59 30.33 -12.31
CA GLY A 109 18.92 30.41 -13.74
C GLY A 109 17.92 31.36 -14.42
N PRO A 110 18.15 31.86 -15.64
CA PRO A 110 19.23 31.58 -16.59
C PRO A 110 19.92 32.89 -17.08
N GLU A 111 20.53 32.89 -18.27
CA GLU A 111 21.24 33.98 -19.01
C GLU A 111 22.78 33.91 -18.82
N GLY A 112 23.66 33.72 -19.80
CA GLY A 112 23.56 33.73 -21.25
C GLY A 112 24.88 34.22 -21.89
N GLY A 113 25.93 33.40 -21.90
CA GLY A 113 27.16 33.49 -22.75
C GLY A 113 28.10 34.72 -22.60
N PRO A 114 29.20 34.81 -23.39
CA PRO A 114 30.00 33.77 -24.03
C PRO A 114 31.53 33.92 -23.80
N GLU A 115 32.27 32.86 -24.14
CA GLU A 115 33.66 32.83 -24.64
C GLU A 115 34.80 33.55 -23.90
N GLY A 116 35.83 32.79 -23.54
CA GLY A 116 37.17 33.34 -23.35
C GLY A 116 38.09 32.46 -22.50
N GLU A 117 39.24 32.13 -23.07
CA GLU A 117 40.50 31.84 -22.37
C GLU A 117 40.80 30.38 -21.98
N LEU A 118 41.26 29.64 -22.99
CA LEU A 118 42.58 29.00 -23.06
C LEU A 118 43.38 28.91 -21.74
N VAL A 119 43.57 27.66 -21.30
CA VAL A 119 44.48 27.20 -20.25
C VAL A 119 45.69 26.55 -20.92
N PRO A 120 46.93 26.73 -20.45
CA PRO A 120 47.94 25.68 -20.51
C PRO A 120 47.81 24.70 -19.34
#